data_AF-A0A971B5E8-F1
#
_entry.id   AF-A0A971B5E8-F1
#
_cell.length_a   1.000
_cell.length_b   1.000
_cell.length_c   1.000
_cell.angle_alpha   90.00
_cell.angle_beta   90.00
_cell.angle_gamma   90.00
#
_symmetry.space_group_name_H-M   'P 1'
#
loop_
_entity.id
_entity.type
_entity.pdbx_description
1 polymer ?
#
loop_
_entity_poly.entity_id
_entity_poly.type
_entity_poly.pdbx_seq_one_letter_code
_entity_poly.pdbx_strand_id
1 'polypeptide(L)'
;MRSLCAFACSLLLAATGRAENWYTESFWLLHEDHHTTGVHEVGRDADLEETSRLVGLVKPDMIQIHAKGNPGWTTYPSKVGHVPPKLAKDVLAIWRDAARRDGEIMKRRPEWNRMFRDGSPVDVPRFDVHQMVVIE
;
A
#
# COMPACT_ATOMS: atom_id res chain seq x y z
N MET A 1 30.26 -60.67 -5.14
CA MET A 1 30.25 -59.33 -5.76
C MET A 1 28.81 -58.83 -5.84
N ARG A 2 28.38 -57.96 -4.92
CA ARG A 2 27.13 -57.21 -5.06
C ARG A 2 27.46 -55.75 -4.76
N SER A 3 27.53 -54.98 -5.84
CA SER A 3 27.78 -53.54 -5.80
C SER A 3 26.51 -52.87 -5.29
N LEU A 4 26.56 -52.23 -4.13
CA LEU A 4 25.48 -51.38 -3.64
C LEU A 4 25.65 -50.00 -4.29
N CYS A 5 24.87 -49.74 -5.34
CA CYS A 5 24.65 -48.39 -5.84
C CYS A 5 23.98 -47.56 -4.74
N ALA A 6 24.72 -46.65 -4.13
CA ALA A 6 24.15 -45.61 -3.29
C ALA A 6 23.42 -44.61 -4.19
N PHE A 7 22.08 -44.70 -4.20
CA PHE A 7 21.24 -43.66 -4.78
C PHE A 7 21.34 -42.41 -3.89
N ALA A 8 22.17 -41.45 -4.30
CA ALA A 8 22.16 -40.12 -3.73
C ALA A 8 20.85 -39.44 -4.12
N CYS A 9 19.83 -39.58 -3.26
CA CYS A 9 18.59 -38.86 -3.38
C CYS A 9 18.88 -37.38 -3.07
N SER A 10 19.22 -36.63 -4.10
CA SER A 10 19.38 -35.19 -4.01
C SER A 10 17.99 -34.60 -3.77
N LEU A 11 17.69 -34.29 -2.51
CA LEU A 11 16.54 -33.47 -2.14
C LEU A 11 16.73 -32.08 -2.76
N LEU A 12 16.20 -31.91 -3.97
CA LEU A 12 15.89 -30.61 -4.52
C LEU A 12 14.76 -30.03 -3.66
N LEU A 13 15.11 -29.28 -2.62
CA LEU A 13 14.19 -28.29 -2.08
C LEU A 13 13.94 -27.30 -3.22
N ALA A 14 12.83 -27.49 -3.92
CA ALA A 14 12.23 -26.42 -4.68
C ALA A 14 11.88 -25.34 -3.64
N ALA A 15 12.74 -24.33 -3.52
CA ALA A 15 12.38 -23.11 -2.83
C ALA A 15 11.14 -22.59 -3.54
N THR A 16 9.96 -22.81 -2.97
CA THR A 16 8.76 -22.10 -3.34
C THR A 16 8.92 -20.69 -2.82
N GLY A 17 9.87 -19.95 -3.39
CA GLY A 17 10.00 -18.52 -3.19
C GLY A 17 8.79 -17.88 -3.83
N ARG A 18 7.66 -17.86 -3.11
CA ARG A 18 6.73 -16.75 -3.28
C ARG A 18 7.61 -15.52 -3.11
N ALA A 19 7.71 -14.70 -4.15
CA ALA A 19 8.40 -13.44 -4.05
C ALA A 19 7.93 -12.76 -2.76
N GLU A 20 8.86 -12.40 -1.89
CA GLU A 20 8.57 -11.70 -0.65
C GLU A 20 7.67 -10.52 -1.01
N ASN A 21 6.40 -10.59 -0.63
CA ASN A 21 5.43 -9.57 -0.97
C ASN A 21 4.86 -9.00 0.33
N TRP A 22 4.54 -7.72 0.29
CA TRP A 22 3.94 -7.04 1.43
C TRP A 22 2.66 -7.75 1.92
N TYR A 23 1.96 -8.47 1.02
CA TYR A 23 0.70 -9.15 1.33
C TYR A 23 0.88 -10.36 2.26
N THR A 24 1.98 -11.11 2.12
CA THR A 24 2.26 -12.29 2.95
C THR A 24 2.99 -11.95 4.24
N GLU A 25 3.66 -10.81 4.26
CA GLU A 25 4.55 -10.38 5.33
C GLU A 25 3.95 -9.30 6.24
N SER A 26 2.86 -8.64 5.83
CA SER A 26 2.10 -7.73 6.68
C SER A 26 1.08 -8.51 7.51
N PHE A 27 1.16 -8.42 8.84
CA PHE A 27 0.15 -9.01 9.71
C PHE A 27 -1.09 -8.12 9.80
N TRP A 28 -0.88 -6.80 9.86
CA TRP A 28 -1.93 -5.80 10.01
C TRP A 28 -1.84 -4.71 8.93
N LEU A 29 -2.87 -4.65 8.09
CA LEU A 29 -3.02 -3.66 7.03
C LEU A 29 -4.19 -2.74 7.35
N LEU A 30 -3.92 -1.43 7.40
CA LEU A 30 -4.95 -0.41 7.51
C LEU A 30 -5.38 0.05 6.12
N HIS A 31 -6.62 -0.29 5.73
CA HIS A 31 -7.19 0.07 4.43
C HIS A 31 -8.20 1.19 4.57
N GLU A 32 -7.92 2.32 3.92
CA GLU A 32 -8.81 3.47 3.83
C GLU A 32 -9.48 3.52 2.46
N ASP A 33 -10.76 3.16 2.46
CA ASP A 33 -11.59 3.09 1.27
C ASP A 33 -12.29 4.43 1.00
N HIS A 34 -12.33 4.85 -0.26
CA HIS A 34 -12.91 6.14 -0.64
C HIS A 34 -14.20 5.96 -1.45
N HIS A 35 -15.34 6.01 -0.76
CA HIS A 35 -16.68 5.99 -1.38
C HIS A 35 -17.32 7.36 -1.31
N THR A 36 -16.95 8.26 -2.21
CA THR A 36 -17.58 9.58 -2.31
C THR A 36 -18.35 9.77 -3.60
N THR A 37 -19.16 10.82 -3.60
CA THR A 37 -19.87 11.37 -4.74
C THR A 37 -19.53 12.86 -4.85
N GLY A 38 -19.81 13.48 -5.99
CA GLY A 38 -19.40 14.86 -6.27
C GLY A 38 -20.03 15.95 -5.38
N VAL A 39 -20.92 15.61 -4.44
CA VAL A 39 -21.59 16.58 -3.56
C VAL A 39 -20.94 16.72 -2.19
N HIS A 40 -20.07 15.79 -1.78
CA HIS A 40 -19.48 15.77 -0.44
C HIS A 40 -18.25 16.68 -0.31
N GLU A 41 -18.04 17.15 0.91
CA GLU A 41 -16.88 17.95 1.31
C GLU A 41 -15.70 17.04 1.65
N VAL A 42 -15.08 16.46 0.62
CA VAL A 42 -13.98 15.51 0.78
C VAL A 42 -12.82 16.16 1.54
N GLY A 43 -12.39 15.52 2.63
CA GLY A 43 -11.26 15.97 3.43
C GLY A 43 -11.56 17.10 4.43
N ARG A 44 -12.81 17.52 4.61
CA ARG A 44 -13.18 18.59 5.58
C ARG A 44 -12.61 18.31 6.97
N ASP A 45 -12.84 17.09 7.46
CA ASP A 45 -12.47 16.65 8.81
C ASP A 45 -11.15 15.87 8.84
N ALA A 46 -10.44 15.79 7.70
CA ALA A 46 -9.12 15.15 7.67
C ALA A 46 -8.12 16.02 8.45
N ASP A 47 -7.41 15.42 9.41
CA ASP A 47 -6.49 16.13 10.29
C ASP A 47 -5.22 15.30 10.51
N LEU A 48 -4.06 15.95 10.36
CA LEU A 48 -2.77 15.26 10.42
C LEU A 48 -2.45 14.76 11.83
N GLU A 49 -2.82 15.51 12.88
CA GLU A 49 -2.50 15.11 14.25
C GLU A 49 -3.36 13.92 14.67
N GLU A 50 -4.66 13.94 14.35
CA GLU A 50 -5.55 12.79 14.61
C GLU A 50 -5.16 11.56 13.78
N THR A 51 -4.84 11.74 12.49
CA THR A 51 -4.35 10.62 11.67
C THR A 51 -3.04 10.07 12.22
N SER A 52 -2.08 10.92 12.61
CA SER A 52 -0.81 10.47 13.21
C SER A 52 -1.03 9.75 14.53
N ARG A 53 -1.96 10.24 15.36
CA ARG A 53 -2.35 9.59 16.63
C ARG A 53 -2.94 8.20 16.38
N LEU A 54 -3.82 8.06 15.40
CA LEU A 54 -4.39 6.77 15.01
C LEU A 54 -3.29 5.79 14.57
N VAL A 55 -2.42 6.23 13.66
CA VAL A 55 -1.30 5.41 13.16
C VAL A 55 -0.40 4.95 14.29
N GLY A 56 -0.03 5.85 15.21
CA GLY A 56 0.81 5.52 16.36
C GLY A 56 0.15 4.59 17.39
N LEU A 57 -1.19 4.58 17.48
CA LEU A 57 -1.95 3.68 18.35
C LEU A 57 -2.05 2.27 17.76
N VAL A 58 -2.42 2.18 16.48
CA VAL A 58 -2.72 0.88 15.84
C VAL A 58 -1.49 0.23 15.19
N LYS A 59 -0.44 1.02 14.92
CA LYS A 59 0.86 0.59 14.38
C LYS A 59 0.71 -0.44 13.24
N PRO A 60 0.07 -0.06 12.13
CA PRO A 60 -0.09 -0.96 10.99
C PRO A 60 1.27 -1.32 10.39
N ASP A 61 1.39 -2.53 9.87
CA ASP A 61 2.55 -2.91 9.07
C ASP A 61 2.50 -2.23 7.70
N MET A 62 1.28 -1.95 7.21
CA MET A 62 1.05 -1.26 5.94
C MET A 62 -0.22 -0.40 5.97
N ILE A 63 -0.16 0.75 5.28
CA ILE A 63 -1.32 1.62 5.06
C ILE A 63 -1.62 1.67 3.56
N GLN A 64 -2.86 1.31 3.20
CA GLN A 64 -3.37 1.41 1.85
C GLN A 64 -4.50 2.44 1.83
N ILE A 65 -4.43 3.41 0.92
CA ILE A 65 -5.45 4.44 0.79
C ILE A 65 -5.84 4.65 -0.67
N HIS A 66 -7.13 4.77 -0.94
CA HIS A 66 -7.59 5.10 -2.28
C HIS A 66 -7.23 6.55 -2.62
N ALA A 67 -6.28 6.72 -3.54
CA ALA A 67 -6.04 8.00 -4.20
C ALA A 67 -7.27 8.47 -5.01
N LYS A 68 -8.05 7.51 -5.50
CA LYS A 68 -9.33 7.72 -6.18
C LYS A 68 -10.25 6.54 -5.89
N GLY A 69 -11.47 6.83 -5.47
CA GLY A 69 -12.50 5.83 -5.20
C GLY A 69 -13.08 5.18 -6.47
N ASN A 70 -13.79 4.05 -6.35
CA ASN A 70 -14.53 3.44 -7.47
C ASN A 70 -15.41 4.45 -8.24
N PRO A 71 -16.13 5.38 -7.59
CA PRO A 71 -16.93 6.40 -8.28
C PRO A 71 -16.13 7.39 -9.16
N GLY A 72 -14.80 7.38 -9.10
CA GLY A 72 -13.94 8.18 -9.99
C GLY A 72 -13.38 9.46 -9.39
N TRP A 73 -13.80 9.82 -8.18
CA TRP A 73 -13.36 11.03 -7.47
C TRP A 73 -12.04 10.83 -6.72
N THR A 74 -11.15 11.82 -6.81
CA THR A 74 -9.85 11.80 -6.13
C THR A 74 -9.94 12.27 -4.69
N THR A 75 -9.01 11.80 -3.85
CA THR A 75 -8.81 12.24 -2.46
C THR A 75 -7.77 13.36 -2.33
N TYR A 76 -7.21 13.79 -3.47
CA TYR A 76 -6.12 14.76 -3.58
C TYR A 76 -6.34 15.69 -4.79
N PRO A 77 -5.73 16.89 -4.83
CA PRO A 77 -5.76 17.77 -5.98
C PRO A 77 -5.11 17.11 -7.20
N SER A 78 -5.82 17.03 -8.32
CA SER A 78 -5.32 16.42 -9.55
C SER A 78 -5.55 17.32 -10.76
N LYS A 79 -4.64 17.27 -11.74
CA LYS A 79 -4.78 17.93 -13.05
C LYS A 79 -5.44 17.04 -14.10
N VAL A 80 -5.51 15.73 -13.84
CA VAL A 80 -5.93 14.71 -14.83
C VAL A 80 -7.06 13.81 -14.31
N GLY A 81 -7.36 13.83 -13.01
CA GLY A 81 -8.45 13.08 -12.39
C GLY A 81 -9.70 13.94 -12.11
N HIS A 82 -10.78 13.30 -11.68
CA HIS A 82 -11.99 14.00 -11.26
C HIS A 82 -11.83 14.47 -9.81
N VAL A 83 -11.44 15.74 -9.65
CA VAL A 83 -11.33 16.37 -8.34
C VAL A 83 -12.73 16.68 -7.82
N PRO A 84 -13.09 16.29 -6.58
CA PRO A 84 -14.35 16.67 -5.97
C PRO A 84 -14.51 18.20 -6.00
N PRO A 85 -15.68 18.74 -6.43
CA PRO A 85 -15.91 20.19 -6.46
C PRO A 85 -15.71 20.89 -5.11
N LYS A 86 -15.87 20.15 -4.01
CA LYS A 86 -15.70 20.62 -2.64
C LYS A 86 -14.54 19.91 -1.92
N LEU A 87 -13.46 19.59 -2.64
CA LEU A 87 -12.25 19.08 -2.01
C LEU A 87 -11.69 20.13 -1.03
N ALA A 88 -11.75 19.84 0.27
CA ALA A 88 -11.36 20.76 1.33
C ALA A 88 -9.88 20.62 1.70
N LYS A 89 -9.34 19.40 1.66
CA LYS A 89 -7.93 19.10 1.99
C LYS A 89 -7.40 17.97 1.13
N ASP A 90 -6.08 17.96 0.93
CA ASP A 90 -5.37 16.84 0.32
C ASP A 90 -5.25 15.70 1.34
N VAL A 91 -6.21 14.78 1.32
CA VAL A 91 -6.29 13.66 2.26
C VAL A 91 -5.11 12.71 2.04
N LEU A 92 -4.71 12.49 0.79
CA LEU A 92 -3.60 11.62 0.47
C LEU A 92 -2.27 12.15 1.03
N ALA A 93 -2.03 13.47 0.92
CA ALA A 93 -0.87 14.11 1.52
C ALA A 93 -0.85 13.96 3.04
N ILE A 94 -2.00 14.11 3.71
CA ILE A 94 -2.12 13.94 5.16
C ILE A 94 -1.70 12.53 5.58
N TRP A 95 -2.20 11.49 4.92
CA TRP A 95 -1.84 10.11 5.24
C TRP A 95 -0.36 9.80 4.95
N ARG A 96 0.18 10.32 3.85
CA ARG A 96 1.62 10.23 3.54
C ARG A 96 2.46 10.86 4.64
N ASP A 97 2.07 12.04 5.11
CA ASP A 97 2.84 12.77 6.12
C ASP A 97 2.70 12.12 7.50
N ALA A 98 1.54 11.56 7.84
CA ALA A 98 1.34 10.75 9.05
C ALA A 98 2.24 9.50 9.06
N ALA A 99 2.30 8.76 7.94
CA ALA A 99 3.16 7.59 7.82
C ALA A 99 4.67 7.94 7.90
N ARG A 100 5.07 9.10 7.39
CA ARG A 100 6.45 9.61 7.54
C ARG A 100 6.79 9.98 8.98
N ARG A 101 5.84 10.56 9.72
CA ARG A 101 6.03 10.97 11.12
C ARG A 101 6.20 9.79 12.06
N ASP A 102 5.42 8.72 11.87
CA ASP A 102 5.62 7.47 12.61
C ASP A 102 7.03 6.93 12.41
N GLY A 103 7.55 7.07 11.18
CA GLY A 103 8.94 6.79 10.85
C GLY A 103 9.30 5.30 10.87
N GLU A 104 8.51 4.44 11.52
CA GLU A 104 8.71 2.99 11.57
C GLU A 104 8.14 2.32 10.33
N ILE A 105 6.91 2.65 9.94
CA ILE A 105 6.24 2.08 8.75
C ILE A 105 7.11 2.24 7.51
N MET A 106 7.65 3.44 7.29
CA MET A 106 8.45 3.75 6.09
C MET A 106 9.91 3.29 6.17
N LYS A 107 10.43 2.93 7.36
CA LYS A 107 11.82 2.48 7.55
C LYS A 107 11.97 0.98 7.65
N ARG A 108 10.96 0.26 8.14
CA ARG A 108 11.06 -1.20 8.35
C ARG A 108 11.14 -1.94 7.03
N ARG A 109 10.34 -1.52 6.04
CA ARG A 109 10.22 -2.16 4.73
C ARG A 109 10.17 -1.10 3.61
N PRO A 110 11.23 -0.30 3.41
CA PRO A 110 11.25 0.76 2.41
C PRO A 110 11.07 0.25 0.97
N GLU A 111 11.23 -1.04 0.73
CA GLU A 111 10.96 -1.71 -0.54
C GLU A 111 9.46 -1.92 -0.82
N TRP A 112 8.60 -1.91 0.20
CA TRP A 112 7.14 -2.03 0.03
C TRP A 112 6.47 -0.74 -0.41
N ASN A 113 7.25 0.31 -0.36
CA ASN A 113 6.80 1.64 -0.59
C ASN A 113 6.18 1.78 -1.99
N ARG A 114 6.76 1.18 -3.03
CA ARG A 114 6.25 1.29 -4.41
C ARG A 114 6.00 -0.09 -4.98
N MET A 115 4.83 -0.65 -4.70
CA MET A 115 4.46 -2.00 -5.13
C MET A 115 3.11 -2.02 -5.85
N PHE A 116 3.02 -2.80 -6.91
CA PHE A 116 1.76 -3.20 -7.52
C PHE A 116 0.96 -4.10 -6.56
N ARG A 117 -0.33 -4.29 -6.88
CA ARG A 117 -1.24 -5.17 -6.12
C ARG A 117 -0.71 -6.60 -5.95
N ASP A 118 0.05 -7.10 -6.92
CA ASP A 118 0.64 -8.44 -6.88
C ASP A 118 1.96 -8.51 -6.09
N GLY A 119 2.45 -7.37 -5.59
CA GLY A 119 3.70 -7.26 -4.85
C GLY A 119 4.94 -7.06 -5.73
N SER A 120 4.79 -6.80 -7.03
CA SER A 120 5.93 -6.42 -7.88
C SER A 120 6.27 -4.93 -7.74
N PRO A 121 7.54 -4.50 -7.85
CA PRO A 121 7.91 -3.08 -7.77
C PRO A 121 7.32 -2.23 -8.91
N VAL A 122 7.02 -0.95 -8.66
CA VAL A 122 6.44 -0.02 -9.67
C VAL A 122 7.41 0.29 -10.83
N ASP A 123 8.71 0.00 -10.66
CA ASP A 123 9.77 0.25 -11.64
C ASP A 123 9.66 -0.65 -12.90
N VAL A 124 8.76 -1.64 -12.91
CA VAL A 124 8.38 -2.38 -14.12
C VAL A 124 7.17 -1.74 -14.80
N PRO A 125 7.23 -1.43 -16.11
CA PRO A 125 6.15 -0.71 -16.79
C PRO A 125 4.89 -1.60 -16.89
N ARG A 126 3.86 -1.28 -16.11
CA ARG A 126 2.52 -1.85 -16.23
C ARG A 126 1.46 -0.74 -16.15
N PHE A 127 0.58 -0.74 -17.15
CA PHE A 127 -0.60 0.11 -17.18
C PHE A 127 -1.73 -0.57 -16.41
N ASP A 128 -1.71 -0.50 -15.09
CA ASP A 128 -2.89 -0.80 -14.29
C ASP A 128 -3.18 0.39 -13.38
N VAL A 129 -4.24 1.12 -13.75
CA VAL A 129 -5.00 1.92 -12.80
C VAL A 129 -5.60 0.93 -11.80
N HIS A 130 -5.28 1.03 -10.51
CA HIS A 130 -6.11 0.75 -9.33
C HIS A 130 -5.20 0.52 -8.10
N GLN A 131 -5.45 1.33 -7.06
CA GLN A 131 -5.00 1.18 -5.67
C GLN A 131 -3.52 1.48 -5.37
N MET A 132 -3.28 2.72 -4.91
CA MET A 132 -2.05 3.14 -4.25
C MET A 132 -2.00 2.54 -2.83
N VAL A 133 -1.06 1.62 -2.62
CA VAL A 133 -0.31 1.59 -1.35
C VAL A 133 0.35 2.97 -1.25
N VAL A 134 0.39 3.64 -0.08
CA VAL A 134 1.33 4.77 0.04
C VAL A 134 2.69 4.10 -0.16
N ILE A 135 3.32 4.17 -1.33
CA ILE A 135 3.98 5.32 -1.98
C ILE A 135 3.96 5.13 -3.52
N GLU A 136 3.87 6.12 -4.41
CA GLU A 136 3.95 7.59 -4.37
C GLU A 136 2.63 8.23 -4.81
#